data_AF-A0A937WJT3-F1
#
_entry.id   AF-A0A937WJT3-F1
#
_cell.length_a   1.000
_cell.length_b   1.000
_cell.length_c   1.000
_cell.angle_alpha   90.00
_cell.angle_beta   90.00
_cell.angle_gamma   90.00
#
_symmetry.space_group_name_H-M   'P 1'
#
loop_
_entity.id
_entity.type
_entity.pdbx_description
1 polymer ?
#
loop_
_entity_poly.entity_id
_entity_poly.type
_entity_poly.pdbx_seq_one_letter_code
_entity_poly.pdbx_strand_id
1 'polypeptide(L)'
;MKIFQCGQCGGELEERMIDYPISQNGEVIILENVPVNVCRSCGEMWFSSETLSVIDKAASYTEKPRRTKPIFVWSYEEFAVAV
;
A
#
# COMPACT_ATOMS: atom_id res chain seq x y z
N MET A 1 -11.95 -4.46 -16.19
CA MET A 1 -13.11 -3.55 -16.09
C MET A 1 -12.65 -2.34 -15.30
N LYS A 2 -12.65 -1.13 -15.89
CA LYS A 2 -12.23 0.09 -15.16
C LYS A 2 -13.39 0.56 -14.30
N ILE A 3 -13.17 0.68 -12.99
CA ILE A 3 -14.13 1.24 -12.05
C ILE A 3 -13.87 2.75 -12.05
N PHE A 4 -14.87 3.54 -12.42
CA PHE A 4 -14.75 5.01 -12.48
C PHE A 4 -15.34 5.70 -11.24
N GLN A 5 -16.10 4.97 -10.43
CA GLN A 5 -16.79 5.49 -9.25
C GLN A 5 -16.53 4.61 -8.03
N CYS A 6 -16.32 5.26 -6.88
CA CYS A 6 -16.06 4.59 -5.61
C CYS A 6 -17.30 3.83 -5.16
N GLY A 7 -17.18 2.52 -4.93
CA GLY A 7 -18.26 1.70 -4.40
C GLY A 7 -18.71 2.09 -2.98
N GLN A 8 -17.88 2.83 -2.24
CA GLN A 8 -18.13 3.22 -0.85
C GLN A 8 -18.88 4.55 -0.72
N CYS A 9 -18.58 5.55 -1.55
CA CYS A 9 -19.17 6.89 -1.45
C CYS A 9 -19.70 7.46 -2.78
N GLY A 10 -19.54 6.75 -3.90
CA GLY A 10 -19.94 7.22 -5.23
C GLY A 10 -19.02 8.27 -5.88
N GLY A 11 -17.97 8.72 -5.18
CA GLY A 11 -17.01 9.71 -5.68
C GLY A 11 -16.14 9.22 -6.85
N GLU A 12 -15.49 10.14 -7.55
CA GLU A 12 -14.59 9.83 -8.67
C GLU A 12 -13.32 9.12 -8.18
N LEU A 13 -12.90 8.08 -8.93
CA LEU A 13 -11.64 7.38 -8.72
C LEU A 13 -10.55 7.95 -9.63
N GLU A 14 -9.36 8.10 -9.07
CA GLU A 14 -8.16 8.54 -9.79
C GLU A 14 -7.08 7.46 -9.71
N GLU A 15 -6.51 7.11 -10.86
CA GLU A 15 -5.38 6.18 -10.92
C GLU A 15 -4.12 6.85 -10.37
N ARG A 16 -3.42 6.16 -9.46
CA ARG A 16 -2.17 6.59 -8.84
C ARG A 16 -1.21 5.43 -8.73
N MET A 17 0.08 5.75 -8.61
CA MET A 17 1.14 4.80 -8.30
C MET A 17 1.60 5.04 -6.87
N ILE A 18 1.61 4.00 -6.04
CA ILE A 18 2.00 4.12 -4.63
C ILE A 18 3.11 3.13 -4.28
N ASP A 19 3.84 3.43 -3.20
CA ASP A 19 4.69 2.44 -2.54
C ASP A 19 3.84 1.70 -1.50
N TYR A 20 3.63 0.40 -1.71
CA TYR A 20 2.74 -0.42 -0.90
C TYR A 20 3.54 -1.24 0.13
N PRO A 21 3.40 -0.97 1.45
CA PRO A 21 4.04 -1.76 2.48
C PRO A 21 3.28 -3.06 2.75
N ILE A 22 4.00 -4.17 2.76
CA ILE A 22 3.51 -5.51 3.08
C ILE A 22 4.20 -5.92 4.38
N SER A 23 3.42 -6.25 5.41
CA SER A 23 3.96 -6.78 6.67
C SER A 23 3.72 -8.29 6.70
N GLN A 24 4.80 -9.08 6.70
CA GLN A 24 4.71 -10.54 6.73
C GLN A 24 5.90 -11.14 7.49
N ASN A 25 5.64 -12.15 8.32
CA ASN A 25 6.66 -12.88 9.08
C ASN A 25 7.60 -11.98 9.93
N GLY A 26 7.12 -10.82 10.39
CA GLY A 26 7.93 -9.87 11.15
C GLY A 26 8.84 -8.99 10.28
N GLU A 27 8.79 -9.14 8.96
CA GLU A 27 9.48 -8.31 7.99
C GLU A 27 8.50 -7.34 7.30
N VAL A 28 9.03 -6.21 6.86
CA VAL A 28 8.29 -5.23 6.05
C VAL A 28 8.92 -5.18 4.66
N ILE A 29 8.13 -5.58 3.67
CA ILE A 29 8.48 -5.51 2.24
C ILE A 29 7.77 -4.29 1.66
N ILE A 30 8.50 -3.45 0.91
CA ILE A 30 7.91 -2.30 0.22
C ILE A 30 7.87 -2.63 -1.27
N LEU A 31 6.67 -2.77 -1.82
CA LEU A 31 6.46 -2.92 -3.26
C LEU A 31 6.26 -1.53 -3.86
N GLU A 32 7.25 -1.07 -4.64
CA GLU A 32 7.25 0.28 -5.22
C GLU A 32 6.43 0.32 -6.51
N ASN A 33 5.77 1.45 -6.79
CA ASN A 33 4.98 1.69 -8.00
C ASN A 33 3.83 0.69 -8.21
N VAL A 34 3.03 0.46 -7.17
CA VAL A 34 1.80 -0.32 -7.27
C VAL A 34 0.66 0.55 -7.82
N PRO A 35 -0.01 0.14 -8.91
CA PRO A 35 -1.15 0.88 -9.46
C PRO A 35 -2.40 0.71 -8.58
N VAL A 36 -3.02 1.82 -8.22
CA VAL A 36 -4.21 1.87 -7.37
C VAL A 36 -5.18 2.94 -7.85
N ASN A 37 -6.48 2.71 -7.70
CA ASN A 37 -7.50 3.73 -7.91
C ASN A 37 -7.89 4.33 -6.56
N VAL A 38 -7.58 5.60 -6.33
CA VAL A 38 -7.87 6.31 -5.08
C VAL A 38 -9.09 7.19 -5.25
N CYS A 39 -10.05 7.09 -4.35
CA CYS A 39 -11.19 8.00 -4.35
C CYS A 39 -10.77 9.40 -3.92
N ARG A 40 -11.06 10.39 -4.77
CA ARG A 40 -10.73 11.80 -4.47
C ARG A 40 -11.53 12.38 -3.30
N SER A 41 -12.69 11.80 -2.98
CA SER A 41 -13.58 12.32 -1.94
C SER A 41 -13.32 11.70 -0.56
N CYS A 42 -13.14 10.38 -0.48
CA CYS A 42 -13.00 9.67 0.80
C CYS A 42 -11.63 9.02 1.03
N GLY A 43 -10.76 8.99 0.01
CA GLY A 43 -9.43 8.38 0.11
C GLY A 43 -9.39 6.86 -0.03
N GLU A 44 -10.53 6.21 -0.28
CA GLU A 44 -10.61 4.75 -0.41
C GLU A 44 -9.74 4.25 -1.57
N MET A 45 -9.01 3.16 -1.33
CA MET A 45 -8.07 2.57 -2.29
C MET A 45 -8.63 1.30 -2.90
N TRP A 46 -8.70 1.27 -4.22
CA TRP A 46 -9.23 0.15 -4.99
C TRP A 46 -8.14 -0.45 -5.86
N PHE A 47 -7.82 -1.71 -5.59
CA PHE A 47 -6.86 -2.49 -6.35
C PHE A 47 -7.57 -3.37 -7.37
N SER A 48 -7.00 -3.51 -8.56
CA SER A 48 -7.49 -4.47 -9.53
C SER A 48 -7.16 -5.90 -9.08
N SER A 49 -7.89 -6.89 -9.58
CA SER A 49 -7.57 -8.31 -9.33
C SER A 49 -6.15 -8.68 -9.79
N GLU A 50 -5.70 -8.08 -10.89
CA GLU A 50 -4.34 -8.25 -11.40
C GLU A 50 -3.31 -7.66 -10.42
N THR A 51 -3.56 -6.44 -9.93
CA THR A 51 -2.70 -5.79 -8.94
C THR A 51 -2.60 -6.61 -7.66
N LEU A 52 -3.73 -7.09 -7.13
CA LEU A 52 -3.76 -7.93 -5.93
C LEU A 52 -2.96 -9.23 -6.14
N SER A 53 -3.10 -9.88 -7.30
CA SER A 53 -2.33 -11.08 -7.62
C SER A 53 -0.81 -10.83 -7.61
N VAL A 54 -0.37 -9.65 -8.06
CA VAL A 54 1.04 -9.25 -8.02
C VAL A 54 1.49 -8.96 -6.58
N ILE A 55 0.66 -8.29 -5.78
CA ILE A 55 0.94 -8.03 -4.36
C ILE A 55 1.12 -9.36 -3.60
N ASP A 56 0.20 -10.31 -3.79
CA ASP A 56 0.28 -11.63 -3.15
C ASP A 56 1.55 -12.38 -3.55
N LYS A 57 1.91 -12.34 -4.83
CA LYS A 57 3.16 -12.92 -5.32
C LYS A 57 4.38 -12.25 -4.68
N ALA A 58 4.38 -10.92 -4.57
CA ALA A 58 5.47 -10.15 -3.96
C ALA A 58 5.60 -10.45 -2.46
N ALA A 59 4.49 -10.64 -1.75
CA ALA A 59 4.49 -11.06 -0.34
C ALA A 59 5.15 -12.43 -0.18
N SER A 60 4.81 -13.40 -1.03
CA SER A 60 5.40 -14.74 -1.00
C SER A 60 6.87 -14.83 -1.45
N TYR A 61 7.46 -13.74 -1.90
CA TYR A 61 8.74 -13.74 -2.59
C TYR A 61 9.91 -13.84 -1.61
N THR A 62 10.81 -14.80 -1.84
CA THR A 62 11.96 -15.10 -0.95
C THR A 62 13.30 -14.67 -1.54
N GLU A 63 13.31 -14.15 -2.77
CA GLU A 63 14.55 -13.67 -3.40
C GLU A 63 15.01 -12.32 -2.81
N LYS A 64 16.29 -11.99 -3.06
CA LYS A 64 16.87 -10.75 -2.56
C LYS A 64 16.18 -9.53 -3.19
N PRO A 65 15.80 -8.52 -2.40
CA PRO A 65 15.14 -7.33 -2.91
C PRO A 65 16.10 -6.51 -3.78
N ARG A 66 15.53 -5.72 -4.71
CA ARG A 66 16.29 -4.80 -5.57
C ARG A 66 17.13 -3.79 -4.76
N ARG A 67 16.62 -3.35 -3.62
CA ARG A 67 17.29 -2.48 -2.66
C ARG A 67 16.69 -2.70 -1.26
N THR A 68 17.50 -2.44 -0.23
CA THR A 68 17.05 -2.40 1.16
C THR A 68 17.11 -0.96 1.67
N LYS A 69 16.19 -0.61 2.57
CA LYS A 69 16.21 0.65 3.32
C LYS A 69 16.06 0.31 4.80
N PRO A 70 16.77 0.98 5.72
CA PRO A 70 16.50 0.83 7.14
C PRO A 70 15.10 1.37 7.44
N ILE A 71 14.32 0.62 8.20
CA ILE A 71 13.01 1.05 8.70
C ILE A 71 13.19 1.36 10.18
N PHE A 72 13.02 2.63 10.52
CA PHE A 72 13.03 3.08 11.91
C PHE A 72 11.66 2.85 12.51
N VAL A 73 11.61 2.17 13.65
CA VAL A 73 10.38 1.88 14.39
C VAL A 73 10.46 2.60 15.73
N TRP A 74 9.47 3.44 16.00
CA TRP A 74 9.31 4.14 17.27
C TRP A 74 7.91 3.87 17.83
N SER A 75 7.79 3.84 19.16
CA SER A 75 6.51 3.84 19.87
C SER A 75 5.94 5.26 19.95
N TYR A 76 4.62 5.38 19.85
CA TYR A 76 3.91 6.64 20.09
C TYR A 76 4.23 7.23 21.47
N GLU A 77 4.41 6.37 22.49
CA GLU A 77 4.67 6.77 23.87
C GLU A 77 5.99 7.54 24.02
N GLU A 78 6.99 7.23 23.19
CA GLU A 78 8.28 7.94 23.18
C GLU A 78 8.13 9.43 22.84
N PHE A 79 7.08 9.78 22.10
CA PHE A 79 6.78 11.16 21.70
C PHE A 79 5.63 11.79 22.50
N ALA A 80 4.76 10.98 23.09
CA ALA A 80 3.64 11.46 23.90
C ALA A 80 4.08 12.16 25.19
N VAL A 81 5.28 11.87 25.70
CA VAL A 81 5.85 12.52 26.91
C VAL A 81 6.33 13.95 26.64
N ALA A 82 6.45 14.35 25.36
CA ALA A 82 6.97 15.65 24.94
C ALA A 82 5.87 16.68 24.57
N VAL A 83 4.59 16.37 24.79
CA VAL A 83 3.42 17.23 24.52
C VAL A 83 2.72 17.59 25.82
#